data_AF-A0A7C6QWP5-F1
#
_entry.id   AF-A0A7C6QWP5-F1
#
_cell.length_a   1.000
_cell.length_b   1.000
_cell.length_c   1.000
_cell.angle_alpha   90.00
_cell.angle_beta   90.00
_cell.angle_gamma   90.00
#
_symmetry.space_group_name_H-M   'P 1'
#
loop_
_entity.id
_entity.type
_entity.pdbx_description
1 polymer ?
#
loop_
_entity_poly.entity_id
_entity_poly.type
_entity_poly.pdbx_seq_one_letter_code
_entity_poly.pdbx_strand_id
1 'polypeptide(L)'
;MKELWLSLIKYMESAYNAKPKLSYSACAAKPWWNVKFQKNGQSFGTLYPEKNAFSVIIIISYKLDSLMQSILPDLSPATAELYNKAGDYMKMGKWIMLQINDSTTLEDYKKINSKVTNKSKAILVTGIEAVVQDFSESIPSSASWSLFSCMRHAAQK
;
A
#
# COMPACT_ATOMS: atom_id res chain seq x y z
N MET A 1 0.56 -6.72 15.60
CA MET A 1 0.24 -5.57 14.72
C MET A 1 1.25 -4.45 14.70
N LYS A 2 1.54 -3.79 15.82
CA LYS A 2 2.56 -2.73 15.88
C LYS A 2 3.88 -3.17 15.24
N GLU A 3 4.33 -4.37 15.58
CA GLU A 3 5.56 -4.97 15.03
C GLU A 3 5.54 -5.17 13.51
N LEU A 4 4.39 -5.54 12.92
CA LEU A 4 4.29 -5.70 11.47
C LEU A 4 4.41 -4.35 10.74
N TRP A 5 3.76 -3.31 11.28
CA TRP A 5 3.88 -1.96 10.76
C TRP A 5 5.31 -1.42 10.88
N LEU A 6 5.96 -1.60 12.04
CA LEU A 6 7.34 -1.17 12.24
C LEU A 6 8.31 -1.92 11.33
N SER A 7 8.13 -3.23 11.17
CA SER A 7 8.90 -4.06 10.23
C SER A 7 8.74 -3.57 8.79
N LEU A 8 7.51 -3.26 8.38
CA LEU A 8 7.23 -2.73 7.06
C LEU A 8 7.86 -1.34 6.84
N ILE A 9 7.69 -0.41 7.78
CA ILE A 9 8.25 0.95 7.67
C ILE A 9 9.78 0.88 7.58
N LYS A 10 10.41 0.08 8.44
CA LYS A 10 11.86 -0.13 8.41
C LYS A 10 12.33 -0.72 7.07
N TYR A 11 11.61 -1.70 6.55
CA TYR A 11 11.90 -2.27 5.23
C TYR A 11 11.79 -1.22 4.12
N MET A 12 10.71 -0.45 4.08
CA MET A 12 10.49 0.57 3.04
C MET A 12 11.53 1.70 3.10
N GLU A 13 11.91 2.12 4.31
CA GLU A 13 12.95 3.12 4.49
C GLU A 13 14.34 2.59 4.07
N SER A 14 14.70 1.36 4.48
CA SER A 14 16.02 0.78 4.18
C SER A 14 16.18 0.34 2.72
N ALA A 15 15.18 -0.31 2.13
CA ALA A 15 15.27 -0.86 0.78
C ALA A 15 15.02 0.20 -0.32
N TYR A 16 14.19 1.21 -0.02
CA TYR A 16 13.70 2.15 -1.04
C TYR A 16 13.83 3.63 -0.66
N ASN A 17 14.27 3.94 0.57
CA ASN A 17 14.27 5.31 1.10
C ASN A 17 12.88 5.98 0.92
N ALA A 18 11.83 5.20 1.19
CA ALA A 18 10.43 5.58 1.09
C ALA A 18 9.81 5.68 2.49
N LYS A 19 9.28 6.86 2.83
CA LYS A 19 8.63 7.12 4.11
C LYS A 19 7.12 6.98 3.99
N PRO A 20 6.41 6.56 5.06
CA PRO A 20 4.96 6.47 5.03
C PRO A 20 4.35 7.87 4.91
N LYS A 21 3.37 8.04 4.02
CA LYS A 21 2.56 9.24 3.89
C LYS A 21 1.11 8.90 4.21
N LEU A 22 0.56 9.58 5.21
CA LEU A 22 -0.86 9.49 5.55
C LEU A 22 -1.66 10.32 4.53
N SER A 23 -2.72 9.73 3.98
CA SER A 23 -3.61 10.37 3.02
C SER A 23 -5.05 10.02 3.36
N TYR A 24 -5.96 10.99 3.26
CA TYR A 24 -7.38 10.74 3.34
C TYR A 24 -7.94 10.58 1.92
N SER A 25 -8.65 9.49 1.66
CA SER A 25 -9.42 9.36 0.42
C SER A 25 -10.86 9.78 0.68
N ALA A 26 -11.35 10.80 -0.03
CA ALA A 26 -12.75 11.22 0.01
C ALA A 26 -13.64 10.43 -0.98
N CYS A 27 -13.18 9.27 -1.45
CA CYS A 27 -13.93 8.46 -2.40
C CYS A 27 -15.25 8.00 -1.78
N ALA A 28 -16.36 8.21 -2.51
CA ALA A 28 -17.71 7.90 -2.04
C ALA A 28 -17.91 6.45 -1.57
N ALA A 29 -17.11 5.50 -2.08
CA ALA A 29 -17.19 4.09 -1.70
C ALA A 29 -16.53 3.77 -0.35
N LYS A 30 -15.47 4.48 0.06
CA LYS A 30 -14.78 4.33 1.35
C LYS A 30 -14.03 5.61 1.73
N PRO A 31 -14.70 6.58 2.39
CA PRO A 31 -14.01 7.71 3.01
C PRO A 31 -13.15 7.19 4.17
N TRP A 32 -11.83 7.15 4.01
CA TRP A 32 -10.96 6.59 5.05
C TRP A 32 -9.51 7.08 4.96
N TRP A 33 -8.82 6.99 6.10
CA TRP A 33 -7.37 7.20 6.20
C TRP A 33 -6.62 6.01 5.62
N ASN A 34 -5.72 6.28 4.68
CA ASN A 34 -4.81 5.31 4.10
C ASN A 34 -3.35 5.75 4.25
N VAL A 35 -2.44 4.78 4.20
CA VAL A 35 -0.99 5.00 4.22
C VAL A 35 -0.47 4.63 2.84
N LYS A 36 0.38 5.48 2.27
CA LYS A 36 1.04 5.22 1.00
C LYS A 36 2.55 5.30 1.18
N PHE A 37 3.27 4.41 0.52
CA PHE A 37 4.71 4.55 0.31
C PHE A 37 4.93 4.92 -1.14
N GLN A 38 5.73 5.95 -1.38
CA GLN A 38 6.06 6.42 -2.72
C GLN A 38 7.53 6.84 -2.80
N LYS A 39 8.16 6.54 -3.93
CA LYS A 39 9.52 7.02 -4.25
C LYS A 39 9.62 7.30 -5.74
N ASN A 40 10.03 8.51 -6.11
CA ASN A 40 10.28 8.90 -7.51
C ASN A 40 9.12 8.55 -8.47
N GLY A 41 7.88 8.76 -8.06
CA GLY A 41 6.68 8.43 -8.84
C GLY A 41 6.25 6.96 -8.79
N GLN A 42 7.07 6.05 -8.23
CA GLN A 42 6.67 4.67 -7.96
C GLN A 42 5.81 4.61 -6.69
N SER A 43 4.63 4.03 -6.81
CA SER A 43 3.78 3.65 -5.67
C SER A 43 4.02 2.19 -5.30
N PHE A 44 4.12 1.90 -4.00
CA PHE A 44 4.20 0.53 -3.48
C PHE A 44 2.82 -0.05 -3.11
N GLY A 45 1.76 0.71 -3.36
CA GLY A 45 0.39 0.36 -3.00
C GLY A 45 -0.23 1.33 -2.02
N THR A 46 -1.53 1.14 -1.80
CA THR A 46 -2.31 1.91 -0.82
C THR A 46 -2.68 0.98 0.33
N LEU A 47 -2.28 1.34 1.54
CA LEU A 47 -2.47 0.54 2.74
C LEU A 47 -3.62 1.08 3.57
N TYR A 48 -4.46 0.18 4.06
CA TYR A 48 -5.60 0.47 4.90
C TYR A 48 -5.39 -0.19 6.27
N PRO A 49 -5.21 0.61 7.34
CA PRO A 49 -5.15 0.07 8.69
C PRO A 49 -6.47 -0.60 9.08
N GLU A 50 -6.38 -1.78 9.70
CA GLU A 50 -7.54 -2.56 10.17
C GLU A 50 -7.32 -3.02 11.61
N LYS A 51 -8.37 -3.55 12.25
CA LYS A 51 -8.22 -4.19 13.56
C LYS A 51 -7.44 -5.49 13.37
N ASN A 52 -6.27 -5.59 14.01
CA ASN A 52 -5.42 -6.78 13.96
C ASN A 52 -4.88 -7.15 12.57
N ALA A 53 -4.92 -6.23 11.59
CA ALA A 53 -4.37 -6.42 10.26
C ALA A 53 -4.10 -5.06 9.56
N PHE A 54 -3.54 -5.09 8.37
CA PHE A 54 -3.69 -4.02 7.39
C PHE A 54 -3.75 -4.61 5.98
N SER A 55 -4.59 -4.05 5.12
CA SER A 55 -4.68 -4.50 3.73
C SER A 55 -3.89 -3.56 2.84
N VAL A 56 -3.17 -4.11 1.86
CA VAL A 56 -2.53 -3.34 0.79
C VAL A 56 -3.21 -3.63 -0.53
N ILE A 57 -3.60 -2.56 -1.23
CA ILE A 57 -4.02 -2.64 -2.63
C ILE A 57 -2.80 -2.40 -3.51
N ILE A 58 -2.51 -3.37 -4.38
CA ILE A 58 -1.49 -3.29 -5.42
C ILE A 58 -2.09 -3.66 -6.77
N ILE A 59 -1.55 -3.05 -7.82
CA ILE A 59 -1.80 -3.44 -9.21
C ILE A 59 -0.49 -4.00 -9.75
N ILE A 60 -0.48 -5.28 -10.12
CA ILE A 60 0.69 -5.92 -10.69
C ILE A 60 0.51 -5.98 -12.20
N SER A 61 1.31 -5.22 -12.95
CA SER A 61 1.20 -5.16 -14.40
C SER A 61 1.44 -6.52 -15.06
N TYR A 62 0.70 -6.84 -16.11
CA TYR A 62 0.96 -8.03 -16.94
C TYR A 62 2.35 -8.02 -17.60
N LYS A 63 3.02 -6.86 -17.69
CA LYS A 63 4.43 -6.79 -18.12
C LYS A 63 5.39 -7.53 -17.18
N LEU A 64 4.95 -7.78 -15.94
CA LEU A 64 5.71 -8.49 -14.92
C LEU A 64 5.24 -9.94 -14.73
N ASP A 65 4.38 -10.46 -15.61
CA ASP A 65 3.75 -11.78 -15.42
C ASP A 65 4.81 -12.89 -15.35
N SER A 66 5.78 -12.93 -16.28
CA SER A 66 6.88 -13.90 -16.23
C SER A 66 7.69 -13.83 -14.93
N LEU A 67 7.92 -12.62 -14.41
CA LEU A 67 8.62 -12.42 -13.15
C LEU A 67 7.78 -12.92 -11.98
N MET A 68 6.48 -12.63 -11.98
CA MET A 68 5.55 -13.12 -10.97
C MET A 68 5.49 -14.65 -10.98
N GLN A 69 5.35 -15.27 -12.16
CA GLN A 69 5.36 -16.74 -12.29
C GLN A 69 6.61 -17.37 -11.68
N SER A 70 7.78 -16.73 -11.80
CA SER A 70 9.02 -17.21 -11.20
C SER A 70 9.05 -17.14 -9.66
N ILE A 71 8.28 -16.24 -9.04
CA ILE A 71 8.30 -16.03 -7.58
C ILE A 71 7.11 -16.67 -6.87
N LEU A 72 6.04 -17.02 -7.59
CA LEU A 72 4.86 -17.68 -7.01
C LEU A 72 5.22 -18.94 -6.19
N PRO A 73 6.16 -19.81 -6.60
CA PRO A 73 6.56 -20.97 -5.80
C PRO A 73 7.22 -20.60 -4.47
N ASP A 74 7.79 -19.40 -4.34
CA ASP A 74 8.46 -18.91 -3.13
C ASP A 74 7.51 -18.18 -2.18
N LEU A 75 6.29 -17.88 -2.60
CA LEU A 75 5.27 -17.23 -1.78
C LEU A 75 4.50 -18.27 -0.96
N SER A 76 3.81 -17.84 0.09
CA SER A 76 2.86 -18.72 0.75
C SER A 76 1.76 -19.18 -0.22
N PRO A 77 1.21 -20.39 -0.04
CA PRO A 77 0.14 -20.91 -0.90
C PRO A 77 -1.05 -19.95 -1.00
N ALA A 78 -1.42 -19.30 0.11
CA ALA A 78 -2.52 -18.34 0.14
C ALA A 78 -2.25 -17.10 -0.72
N THR A 79 -1.04 -16.52 -0.65
CA THR A 79 -0.69 -15.36 -1.48
C THR A 79 -0.58 -15.74 -2.96
N ALA A 80 0.00 -16.89 -3.27
CA ALA A 80 0.09 -17.38 -4.65
C ALA A 80 -1.29 -17.63 -5.25
N GLU A 81 -2.20 -18.25 -4.49
CA GLU A 81 -3.59 -18.47 -4.90
C GLU A 81 -4.33 -17.15 -5.09
N LEU A 82 -4.15 -16.17 -4.20
CA LEU A 82 -4.71 -14.84 -4.33
C LEU A 82 -4.27 -14.17 -5.64
N TYR A 83 -3.00 -14.27 -6.02
CA TYR A 83 -2.51 -13.75 -7.29
C TYR A 83 -3.14 -14.48 -8.50
N ASN A 84 -3.19 -15.82 -8.46
CA ASN A 84 -3.74 -16.62 -9.55
C ASN A 84 -5.22 -16.30 -9.79
N LYS A 85 -6.00 -16.10 -8.72
CA LYS A 85 -7.42 -15.73 -8.77
C LYS A 85 -7.68 -14.23 -8.92
N ALA A 86 -6.63 -13.40 -8.88
CA ALA A 86 -6.79 -11.94 -8.94
C ALA A 86 -7.47 -11.50 -10.24
N GLY A 87 -8.42 -10.57 -10.08
CA GLY A 87 -9.18 -9.99 -11.18
C GLY A 87 -8.34 -9.06 -12.06
N ASP A 88 -8.83 -8.85 -13.28
CA ASP A 88 -8.24 -7.93 -14.23
C ASP A 88 -8.43 -6.47 -13.80
N TYR A 89 -7.38 -5.68 -13.95
CA TYR A 89 -7.40 -4.23 -13.80
C TYR A 89 -7.19 -3.57 -15.17
N MET A 90 -8.30 -3.22 -15.82
CA MET A 90 -8.33 -2.44 -17.07
C MET A 90 -7.43 -3.01 -18.18
N LYS A 91 -7.25 -4.34 -18.25
CA LYS A 91 -6.34 -5.06 -19.17
C LYS A 91 -4.86 -4.71 -19.00
N MET A 92 -4.48 -4.05 -17.91
CA MET A 92 -3.10 -3.61 -17.66
C MET A 92 -2.36 -4.48 -16.64
N GLY A 93 -3.10 -5.17 -15.78
CA GLY A 93 -2.53 -6.00 -14.73
C GLY A 93 -3.58 -6.66 -13.84
N LYS A 94 -3.12 -7.31 -12.78
CA LYS A 94 -3.96 -7.91 -11.74
C LYS A 94 -4.16 -6.94 -10.59
N TRP A 95 -5.41 -6.75 -10.18
CA TRP A 95 -5.76 -6.01 -8.96
C TRP A 95 -5.76 -6.97 -7.76
N ILE A 96 -4.97 -6.66 -6.74
CA ILE A 96 -4.82 -7.51 -5.56
C ILE A 96 -5.04 -6.67 -4.31
N MET A 97 -5.91 -7.16 -3.43
CA MET A 97 -6.03 -6.70 -2.05
C MET A 97 -5.46 -7.79 -1.13
N LEU A 98 -4.22 -7.58 -0.69
CA LEU A 98 -3.52 -8.51 0.20
C LEU A 98 -3.67 -8.04 1.65
N GLN A 99 -4.28 -8.87 2.50
CA GLN A 99 -4.35 -8.61 3.93
C GLN A 99 -3.07 -9.12 4.62
N ILE A 100 -2.44 -8.25 5.39
CA ILE A 100 -1.23 -8.56 6.16
C ILE A 100 -1.61 -8.56 7.64
N ASN A 101 -1.60 -9.75 8.23
CA ASN A 101 -1.97 -10.01 9.63
C ASN A 101 -0.89 -10.83 10.38
N ASP A 102 0.13 -11.32 9.68
CA ASP A 102 1.25 -12.06 10.23
C ASP A 102 2.58 -11.75 9.50
N SER A 103 3.67 -12.38 9.94
CA SER A 103 4.98 -12.21 9.32
C SER A 103 5.07 -12.84 7.94
N THR A 104 4.37 -13.95 7.70
CA THR A 104 4.43 -14.70 6.44
C THR A 104 3.89 -13.85 5.29
N THR A 105 2.69 -13.29 5.46
CA THR A 105 2.04 -12.39 4.50
C THR A 105 2.83 -11.09 4.30
N LEU A 106 3.46 -10.58 5.37
CA LEU A 106 4.37 -9.44 5.26
C LEU A 106 5.61 -9.77 4.42
N GLU A 107 6.25 -10.92 4.62
CA GLU A 107 7.42 -11.32 3.84
C GLU A 107 7.06 -11.61 2.37
N ASP A 108 5.89 -12.18 2.10
CA ASP A 108 5.39 -12.32 0.73
C ASP A 108 5.23 -10.96 0.04
N TYR A 109 4.62 -9.98 0.72
CA TYR A 109 4.51 -8.61 0.20
C TYR A 109 5.88 -7.98 -0.07
N LYS A 110 6.88 -8.21 0.80
CA LYS A 110 8.25 -7.73 0.57
C LYS A 110 8.89 -8.41 -0.63
N LYS A 111 8.75 -9.73 -0.79
CA LYS A 111 9.25 -10.48 -1.95
C LYS A 111 8.65 -9.95 -3.24
N ILE A 112 7.32 -9.77 -3.29
CA ILE A 112 6.63 -9.18 -4.44
C ILE A 112 7.26 -7.82 -4.76
N ASN A 113 7.30 -6.89 -3.80
CA ASN A 113 7.89 -5.56 -4.00
C ASN A 113 9.34 -5.63 -4.49
N SER A 114 10.19 -6.46 -3.89
CA SER A 114 11.60 -6.58 -4.25
C SER A 114 11.84 -6.95 -5.72
N LYS A 115 10.84 -7.59 -6.35
CA LYS A 115 10.88 -8.06 -7.73
C LYS A 115 10.15 -7.09 -8.65
N VAL A 116 8.96 -6.60 -8.26
CA VAL A 116 8.15 -5.73 -9.12
C VAL A 116 8.66 -4.28 -9.17
N THR A 117 9.44 -3.83 -8.18
CA THR A 117 10.07 -2.50 -8.21
C THR A 117 11.47 -2.62 -8.79
N ASN A 118 11.64 -2.20 -10.05
CA ASN A 118 12.90 -2.33 -10.77
C ASN A 118 13.95 -1.32 -10.24
N LYS A 119 15.17 -1.78 -9.95
CA LYS A 119 16.35 -0.89 -9.72
C LYS A 119 16.80 -0.15 -10.98
N SER A 120 16.17 -0.43 -12.13
CA SER A 120 16.44 0.25 -13.40
C SER A 120 15.10 0.74 -13.97
N LYS A 121 14.93 2.07 -14.05
CA LYS A 121 13.86 2.83 -14.72
C LYS A 121 12.76 1.95 -15.35
N ALA A 122 11.59 1.84 -14.72
CA ALA A 122 10.45 1.24 -15.41
C ALA A 122 9.10 1.80 -14.90
N ILE A 123 8.48 2.55 -15.82
CA ILE A 123 7.04 2.69 -16.04
C ILE A 123 6.33 3.63 -15.07
N LEU A 124 6.28 4.89 -15.51
CA LEU A 124 5.18 5.81 -15.25
C LEU A 124 3.86 5.04 -15.41
N VAL A 125 3.17 4.79 -14.30
CA VAL A 125 1.70 4.77 -14.33
C VAL A 125 1.27 6.20 -14.05
N THR A 126 1.45 7.08 -15.04
CA THR A 126 0.59 8.26 -15.17
C THR A 126 -0.79 7.72 -15.47
N GLY A 127 -1.65 7.67 -14.46
CA GLY A 127 -2.96 7.04 -14.61
C GLY A 127 -3.74 6.79 -13.33
N ILE A 128 -3.40 7.41 -12.20
CA ILE A 128 -4.37 7.77 -11.14
C ILE A 128 -4.03 9.19 -10.67
N GLU A 129 -3.94 10.12 -11.62
CA GLU A 129 -4.18 11.55 -11.39
C GLU A 129 -5.57 11.86 -11.92
N ALA A 130 -6.58 11.31 -11.24
CA ALA A 130 -7.97 11.71 -11.41
C ALA A 130 -8.75 11.39 -10.12
N VAL A 131 -8.22 11.82 -8.96
CA VAL A 131 -8.94 12.40 -7.80
C VAL A 131 -7.86 13.05 -6.89
N VAL A 132 -7.09 13.99 -7.42
CA VAL A 132 -6.31 14.95 -6.60
C VAL A 132 -6.35 16.29 -7.32
N GLN A 133 -7.55 16.85 -7.41
CA GLN A 133 -7.77 18.24 -7.75
C GLN A 133 -9.05 18.61 -7.02
N ASP A 134 -8.92 19.05 -5.78
CA ASP A 134 -9.20 20.42 -5.37
C ASP A 134 -9.07 20.52 -3.84
N PHE A 135 -8.99 21.74 -3.31
CA PHE A 135 -9.00 22.10 -1.88
C PHE A 135 -7.65 22.11 -1.15
N SER A 136 -6.77 23.02 -1.61
CA SER A 136 -6.30 24.07 -0.69
C SER A 136 -7.46 25.04 -0.44
N GLU A 137 -7.62 25.52 0.79
CA GLU A 137 -8.61 26.52 1.22
C GLU A 137 -9.99 25.97 1.60
N SER A 138 -10.12 25.51 2.85
CA SER A 138 -11.18 25.94 3.78
C SER A 138 -11.05 25.15 5.08
N ILE A 139 -10.44 25.79 6.08
CA ILE A 139 -10.47 25.34 7.47
C ILE A 139 -11.61 26.11 8.16
N PRO A 140 -12.72 25.49 8.58
CA PRO A 140 -13.63 26.12 9.53
C PRO A 140 -13.19 25.81 10.96
N SER A 141 -13.11 26.88 11.76
CA SER A 141 -12.77 26.90 13.18
C SER A 141 -13.91 26.36 14.05
N SER A 142 -14.09 25.04 14.05
CA SER A 142 -14.81 24.35 15.14
C SER A 142 -14.21 22.96 15.33
N ALA A 143 -12.90 22.95 15.52
CA ALA A 143 -12.28 21.94 16.36
C ALA A 143 -12.94 22.03 17.75
N SER A 144 -13.84 21.09 18.04
CA SER A 144 -14.48 20.98 19.35
C SER A 144 -14.18 19.61 19.97
N TRP A 145 -13.08 19.60 20.72
CA TRP A 145 -12.93 18.91 22.00
C TRP A 145 -13.26 17.41 22.07
N SER A 146 -12.66 16.63 21.19
CA SER A 146 -11.76 15.55 21.62
C SER A 146 -11.13 14.94 20.40
N LEU A 147 -9.96 15.45 20.02
CA LEU A 147 -8.92 14.56 19.50
C LEU A 147 -9.05 13.25 20.27
N PHE A 148 -9.05 12.08 19.61
CA PHE A 148 -8.61 10.83 20.23
C PHE A 148 -7.09 10.98 20.54
N SER A 149 -6.80 12.03 21.33
CA SER A 149 -5.64 12.80 21.73
C SER A 149 -4.39 12.56 20.87
N CYS A 150 -4.06 13.32 19.82
CA CYS A 150 -2.71 13.29 19.20
C CYS A 150 -2.19 11.93 18.62
N MET A 151 -3.03 11.09 17.98
CA MET A 151 -2.87 9.62 17.75
C MET A 151 -3.06 8.74 19.01
N ARG A 152 -3.49 9.28 20.15
CA ARG A 152 -3.09 8.87 21.53
C ARG A 152 -2.08 9.87 22.16
N HIS A 153 -0.97 10.04 21.43
CA HIS A 153 0.24 10.87 21.60
C HIS A 153 1.34 10.14 20.77
N ALA A 154 1.19 10.10 19.44
CA ALA A 154 1.89 9.21 18.49
C ALA A 154 1.71 7.68 18.72
N ALA A 155 0.65 7.30 19.46
CA ALA A 155 0.42 5.98 20.07
C ALA A 155 1.49 5.61 21.12
N GLN A 156 1.65 6.51 22.10
CA GLN A 156 2.42 6.36 23.35
C GLN A 156 3.95 6.29 23.18
N LYS A 157 4.54 7.33 22.60
CA LYS A 157 5.62 8.13 23.21
C LYS A 157 5.99 9.29 22.28
#